data_AF-A0A7V1U867-F1
#
_entry.id   AF-A0A7V1U867-F1
#
_cell.length_a   1.000
_cell.length_b   1.000
_cell.length_c   1.000
_cell.angle_alpha   90.00
_cell.angle_beta   90.00
_cell.angle_gamma   90.00
#
_symmetry.space_group_name_H-M   'P 1'
#
loop_
_entity.id
_entity.type
_entity.pdbx_description
1 polymer ?
#
loop_
_entity_poly.entity_id
_entity_poly.type
_entity_poly.pdbx_seq_one_letter_code
_entity_poly.pdbx_strand_id
1 'polypeptide(L)'
;MADAAAFDLERIDRLIAEEEAALEPKHRASLEYRKTAERYVAGGVASSWQDSPPHAIYVDRGERNRLWDIDGNEYIDYHLGYGAMVVGHAHPKVVEAIERAARRGTHFAQPTKDLDAVGENLAERFGLPLWRFCNSGTEATLEAVRLMRANTGRDVIVKIEGTYHGHHDSLMFSVVPDPARIGPREHPVAVPQALGIPKAFGMPSACGTATGCSRGPSRSLRGRWP
;
A
#
# COMPACT_ATOMS: atom_id res chain seq x y z
N MET A 1 -30.55 11.34 12.06
CA MET A 1 -29.76 11.41 10.82
C MET A 1 -29.37 12.86 10.67
N ALA A 2 -28.09 13.18 10.89
CA ALA A 2 -27.62 14.56 10.80
C ALA A 2 -27.89 15.09 9.39
N ASP A 3 -28.41 16.31 9.33
CA ASP A 3 -28.62 17.10 8.13
C ASP A 3 -27.30 17.13 7.34
N ALA A 4 -27.22 16.34 6.28
CA ALA A 4 -26.08 16.39 5.38
C ALA A 4 -26.14 17.77 4.75
N ALA A 5 -25.17 18.64 5.06
CA ALA A 5 -25.09 19.96 4.47
C ALA A 5 -25.31 19.82 2.95
N ALA A 6 -26.39 20.43 2.44
CA ALA A 6 -26.69 20.39 1.02
C ALA A 6 -25.57 21.15 0.30
N PHE A 7 -24.65 20.42 -0.30
CA PHE A 7 -23.55 20.99 -1.06
C PHE A 7 -24.06 21.53 -2.39
N ASP A 8 -23.70 22.76 -2.72
CA ASP A 8 -23.89 23.34 -4.05
C ASP A 8 -22.83 22.74 -4.99
N LEU A 9 -23.24 21.70 -5.74
CA LEU A 9 -22.35 20.95 -6.63
C LEU A 9 -21.82 21.83 -7.78
N GLU A 10 -22.64 22.73 -8.32
CA GLU A 10 -22.19 23.64 -9.38
C GLU A 10 -21.11 24.61 -8.87
N ARG A 11 -21.24 25.08 -7.63
CA ARG A 11 -20.20 25.88 -7.00
C ARG A 11 -18.93 25.08 -6.77
N ILE A 12 -19.04 23.83 -6.34
CA ILE A 12 -17.88 22.95 -6.15
C ILE A 12 -17.13 22.76 -7.48
N ASP A 13 -17.85 22.46 -8.56
CA ASP A 13 -17.23 22.27 -9.89
C ASP A 13 -16.52 23.53 -10.38
N ARG A 14 -17.12 24.71 -10.19
CA ARG A 14 -16.45 25.99 -10.51
C ARG A 14 -15.18 26.18 -9.68
N LEU A 15 -15.22 25.93 -8.37
CA LEU A 15 -14.06 26.07 -7.50
C LEU A 15 -12.94 25.09 -7.87
N ILE A 16 -13.27 23.85 -8.20
CA ILE A 16 -12.29 22.85 -8.67
C ILE A 16 -11.59 23.38 -9.93
N ALA A 17 -12.35 23.82 -10.93
CA ALA A 17 -11.78 24.33 -12.19
C ALA A 17 -10.91 25.59 -11.98
N GLU A 18 -11.33 26.50 -11.10
CA GLU A 18 -10.55 27.69 -10.72
C GLU A 18 -9.23 27.32 -10.04
N GLU A 19 -9.25 26.39 -9.08
CA GLU A 19 -8.06 25.94 -8.36
C GLU A 19 -7.10 25.15 -9.26
N GLU A 20 -7.61 24.23 -10.08
CA GLU A 20 -6.79 23.46 -11.05
C GLU A 20 -6.08 24.40 -12.04
N ALA A 21 -6.81 25.38 -12.60
CA ALA A 21 -6.23 26.39 -13.49
C ALA A 21 -5.14 27.25 -12.80
N ALA A 22 -5.29 27.50 -11.50
CA ALA A 22 -4.30 28.23 -10.71
C ALA A 22 -3.05 27.40 -10.35
N LEU A 23 -3.12 26.06 -10.41
CA LEU A 23 -1.98 25.16 -10.17
C LEU A 23 -1.08 25.00 -11.39
N GLU A 24 -1.63 24.97 -12.60
CA GLU A 24 -0.89 24.82 -13.86
C GLU A 24 0.36 25.74 -13.96
N PRO A 25 0.28 27.07 -13.78
CA PRO A 25 1.46 27.93 -13.88
C PRO A 25 2.50 27.71 -12.77
N LYS A 26 2.13 27.06 -11.65
CA LYS A 26 3.03 26.75 -10.53
C LYS A 26 3.81 25.44 -10.76
N HIS A 27 3.34 24.56 -11.64
CA HIS A 27 3.89 23.21 -11.84
C HIS A 27 4.43 22.98 -13.27
N ARG A 28 4.87 24.04 -13.95
CA ARG A 28 5.28 23.98 -15.36
C ARG A 28 6.44 23.01 -15.60
N ALA A 29 7.45 23.02 -14.74
CA ALA A 29 8.59 22.11 -14.84
C ALA A 29 8.14 20.66 -14.61
N SER A 30 7.26 20.40 -13.63
CA SER A 30 6.66 19.09 -13.40
C SER A 30 5.92 18.56 -14.64
N LEU A 31 5.10 19.41 -15.28
CA LEU A 31 4.33 19.05 -16.46
C LEU A 31 5.20 18.82 -17.70
N GLU A 32 6.23 19.65 -17.93
CA GLU A 32 7.18 19.43 -19.02
C GLU A 32 8.03 18.17 -18.78
N TYR A 33 8.45 17.92 -17.54
CA TYR A 33 9.22 16.72 -17.20
C TYR A 33 8.40 15.44 -17.38
N ARG A 34 7.10 15.45 -17.07
CA ARG A 34 6.20 14.31 -17.30
C ARG A 34 6.25 13.80 -18.74
N LYS A 35 6.28 14.70 -19.73
CA LYS A 35 6.40 14.34 -21.17
C LYS A 35 7.70 13.58 -21.49
N THR A 36 8.74 13.78 -20.69
CA THR A 36 9.99 13.03 -20.79
C THR A 36 9.89 11.70 -20.05
N ALA A 37 9.36 11.71 -18.83
CA ALA A 37 9.19 10.52 -18.00
C ALA A 37 8.29 9.46 -18.66
N GLU A 38 7.19 9.88 -19.30
CA GLU A 38 6.23 9.02 -19.99
C GLU A 38 6.83 8.23 -21.16
N ARG A 39 7.99 8.64 -21.68
CA ARG A 39 8.72 7.89 -22.73
C ARG A 39 9.30 6.57 -22.19
N TYR A 40 9.51 6.47 -20.89
CA TYR A 40 10.24 5.37 -20.25
C TYR A 40 9.47 4.71 -19.12
N VAL A 41 8.57 5.44 -18.46
CA VAL A 41 7.81 5.00 -17.30
C VAL A 41 6.32 5.16 -17.60
N ALA A 42 5.54 4.09 -17.43
CA ALA A 42 4.10 4.11 -17.70
C ALA A 42 3.41 5.20 -16.86
N GLY A 43 2.71 6.13 -17.51
CA GLY A 43 2.08 7.28 -16.86
C GLY A 43 3.04 8.32 -16.28
N GLY A 44 4.36 8.20 -16.54
CA GLY A 44 5.37 9.13 -16.06
C GLY A 44 5.69 9.01 -14.56
N VAL A 45 5.11 8.02 -13.87
CA VAL A 45 5.22 7.84 -12.41
C VAL A 45 5.62 6.41 -12.04
N ALA A 46 6.36 6.25 -10.94
CA ALA A 46 6.80 4.92 -10.49
C ALA A 46 5.68 4.10 -9.84
N SER A 47 4.62 4.77 -9.39
CA SER A 47 3.43 4.17 -8.79
C SER A 47 2.18 4.91 -9.28
N SER A 48 1.11 4.20 -9.61
CA SER A 48 -0.17 4.82 -9.98
C SER A 48 -0.74 5.70 -8.88
N TRP A 49 -0.34 5.48 -7.62
CA TRP A 49 -0.71 6.32 -6.47
C TRP A 49 0.01 7.68 -6.46
N GLN A 50 0.97 7.92 -7.34
CA GLN A 50 1.60 9.23 -7.52
C GLN A 50 0.90 10.07 -8.59
N ASP A 51 0.04 9.45 -9.41
CA ASP A 51 -0.73 10.13 -10.45
C ASP A 51 -2.11 10.50 -9.91
N SER A 52 -2.21 11.70 -9.32
CA SER A 52 -3.47 12.25 -8.80
C SER A 52 -3.86 13.49 -9.60
N PRO A 53 -5.17 13.72 -9.85
CA PRO A 53 -5.64 14.96 -10.44
C PRO A 53 -5.21 16.20 -9.63
N PRO A 54 -4.96 17.34 -10.29
CA PRO A 54 -5.01 17.54 -11.74
C PRO A 54 -3.82 16.89 -12.48
N HIS A 55 -2.68 16.72 -11.80
CA HIS A 55 -1.49 16.06 -12.32
C HIS A 55 -0.49 15.75 -11.21
N ALA A 56 0.39 14.78 -11.47
CA ALA A 56 1.54 14.49 -10.61
C ALA A 56 2.50 15.69 -10.50
N ILE A 57 2.99 15.93 -9.27
CA ILE A 57 4.03 16.90 -8.96
C ILE A 57 5.34 16.14 -8.73
N TYR A 58 6.42 16.57 -9.39
CA TYR A 58 7.73 15.94 -9.23
C TYR A 58 8.49 16.62 -8.09
N VAL A 59 8.81 15.83 -7.06
CA VAL A 59 9.51 16.31 -5.87
C VAL A 59 11.01 16.38 -6.13
N ASP A 60 11.64 17.50 -5.75
CA ASP A 60 13.10 17.68 -5.77
C ASP A 60 13.72 17.19 -4.45
N ARG A 61 13.22 17.71 -3.32
CA ARG A 61 13.80 17.42 -2.00
C ARG A 61 12.78 17.51 -0.87
N GLY A 62 13.15 16.95 0.27
CA GLY A 62 12.40 17.06 1.53
C GLY A 62 13.31 17.28 2.73
N GLU A 63 12.82 18.03 3.71
CA GLU A 63 13.50 18.27 4.98
C GLU A 63 12.46 18.37 6.10
N ARG A 64 12.59 17.52 7.13
CA ARG A 64 11.64 17.43 8.25
C ARG A 64 10.20 17.24 7.73
N ASN A 65 9.31 18.20 7.98
CA ASN A 65 7.92 18.17 7.58
C ASN A 65 7.65 18.97 6.30
N ARG A 66 8.68 19.26 5.49
CA ARG A 66 8.57 20.08 4.28
C ARG A 66 9.06 19.35 3.05
N LEU A 67 8.46 19.71 1.92
CA LEU A 67 8.82 19.24 0.58
C LEU A 67 9.01 20.44 -0.35
N TRP A 68 9.90 20.29 -1.31
CA TRP A 68 10.06 21.20 -2.43
C TRP A 68 9.93 20.40 -3.73
N ASP A 69 9.10 20.89 -4.64
CA ASP A 69 9.02 20.33 -5.99
C ASP A 69 10.11 20.89 -6.91
N ILE A 70 10.22 20.34 -8.12
CA ILE A 70 11.19 20.78 -9.12
C ILE A 70 10.89 22.18 -9.70
N ASP A 71 9.71 22.72 -9.40
CA ASP A 71 9.31 24.10 -9.72
C ASP A 71 9.76 25.09 -8.62
N GLY A 72 10.25 24.59 -7.48
CA GLY A 72 10.71 25.36 -6.33
C GLY A 72 9.62 25.74 -5.33
N ASN A 73 8.39 25.23 -5.49
CA ASN A 73 7.31 25.46 -4.54
C ASN A 73 7.58 24.70 -3.24
N GLU A 74 7.28 25.32 -2.10
CA GLU A 74 7.43 24.72 -0.78
C GLU A 74 6.08 24.30 -0.20
N TYR A 75 6.04 23.10 0.35
CA TYR A 75 4.85 22.52 0.96
C TYR A 75 5.12 22.11 2.41
N ILE A 76 4.08 22.19 3.26
CA ILE A 76 4.03 21.44 4.51
C ILE A 76 3.46 20.07 4.19
N ASP A 77 4.25 19.02 4.41
CA ASP A 77 3.88 17.67 4.04
C ASP A 77 3.05 16.99 5.14
N TYR A 78 1.73 17.00 4.94
CA TYR A 78 0.79 16.22 5.74
C TYR A 78 0.58 14.80 5.21
N HIS A 79 1.07 14.50 4.00
CA HIS A 79 0.91 13.20 3.36
C HIS A 79 1.95 12.19 3.87
N LEU A 80 3.17 12.66 4.14
CA LEU A 80 4.28 11.90 4.74
C LEU A 80 4.50 10.54 4.05
N GLY A 81 4.37 10.52 2.72
CA GLY A 81 4.50 9.31 1.90
C GLY A 81 3.55 8.19 2.35
N TYR A 82 2.25 8.48 2.43
CA TYR A 82 1.25 7.56 2.97
C TYR A 82 1.52 7.13 4.42
N GLY A 83 2.13 8.02 5.21
CA GLY A 83 2.51 7.80 6.61
C GLY A 83 3.83 7.04 6.81
N ALA A 84 4.51 6.57 5.75
CA ALA A 84 5.81 5.90 5.89
C ALA A 84 6.92 6.84 6.40
N MET A 85 6.81 8.13 6.10
CA MET A 85 7.75 9.18 6.53
C MET A 85 7.28 9.86 7.81
N VAL A 86 6.73 9.11 8.78
CA VAL A 86 6.16 9.65 10.03
C VAL A 86 7.14 10.52 10.85
N VAL A 87 8.45 10.28 10.72
CA VAL A 87 9.50 11.07 11.38
C VAL A 87 10.02 12.24 10.53
N GLY A 88 9.40 12.48 9.37
CA GLY A 88 9.79 13.49 8.40
C GLY A 88 10.93 13.07 7.47
N HIS A 89 11.13 13.89 6.44
CA HIS A 89 12.18 13.77 5.44
C HIS A 89 13.56 14.09 6.01
N ALA A 90 14.57 13.35 5.55
CA ALA A 90 15.98 13.56 5.92
C ALA A 90 16.21 13.70 7.45
N HIS A 91 15.46 12.96 8.27
CA HIS A 91 15.61 13.04 9.72
C HIS A 91 17.06 12.70 10.13
N PRO A 92 17.79 13.57 10.87
CA PRO A 92 19.24 13.43 11.06
C PRO A 92 19.68 12.06 11.60
N LYS A 93 18.94 11.50 12.57
CA LYS A 93 19.23 10.17 13.13
C LYS A 93 19.04 9.02 12.12
N VAL A 94 18.10 9.16 11.19
CA VAL A 94 17.84 8.15 10.15
C VAL A 94 18.94 8.22 9.10
N VAL A 95 19.29 9.43 8.65
CA VAL A 95 20.38 9.67 7.70
C VAL A 95 21.70 9.12 8.25
N GLU A 96 22.06 9.47 9.49
CA GLU A 96 23.28 8.96 10.13
C GLU A 96 23.31 7.42 10.22
N ALA A 97 22.17 6.79 10.55
CA ALA A 97 22.07 5.33 10.61
C ALA A 97 22.26 4.67 9.24
N ILE A 98 21.65 5.25 8.19
CA ILE A 98 21.80 4.79 6.81
C ILE A 98 23.26 4.95 6.35
N GLU A 99 23.88 6.11 6.58
CA GLU A 99 25.29 6.35 6.19
C GLU A 99 26.24 5.36 6.88
N ARG A 100 26.06 5.14 8.19
CA ARG A 100 26.86 4.18 8.95
C ARG A 100 26.69 2.75 8.42
N ALA A 101 25.46 2.34 8.09
CA ALA A 101 25.19 1.04 7.50
C ALA A 101 25.82 0.91 6.11
N ALA A 102 25.62 1.90 5.24
CA ALA A 102 26.11 1.90 3.86
C ALA A 102 27.65 1.79 3.78
N ARG A 103 28.38 2.44 4.70
CA ARG A 103 29.86 2.32 4.78
C ARG A 103 30.35 0.90 5.10
N ARG A 104 29.50 0.05 5.68
CA ARG A 104 29.83 -1.36 5.97
C ARG A 104 29.44 -2.29 4.82
N GLY A 105 28.61 -1.82 3.88
CA GLY A 105 27.98 -2.59 2.82
C GLY A 105 26.46 -2.69 3.02
N THR A 106 25.70 -2.65 1.92
CA THR A 106 24.23 -2.58 1.95
C THR A 106 23.54 -3.91 1.60
N HIS A 107 24.26 -4.85 0.99
CA HIS A 107 23.69 -6.14 0.60
C HIS A 107 24.75 -7.25 0.70
N PHE A 108 24.44 -8.27 1.50
CA PHE A 108 25.35 -9.40 1.76
C PHE A 108 24.77 -10.76 1.38
N ALA A 109 23.47 -10.84 1.08
CA ALA A 109 22.73 -12.11 1.01
C ALA A 109 22.98 -13.04 2.23
N GLN A 110 23.36 -12.47 3.37
CA GLN A 110 23.71 -13.12 4.64
C GLN A 110 23.19 -12.25 5.81
N PRO A 111 22.89 -12.84 6.98
CA PRO A 111 22.36 -12.09 8.12
C PRO A 111 23.41 -11.15 8.75
N THR A 112 22.94 -10.04 9.34
CA THR A 112 23.74 -9.15 10.20
C THR A 112 23.20 -9.15 11.62
N LYS A 113 24.03 -8.81 12.60
CA LYS A 113 23.61 -8.71 14.02
C LYS A 113 22.60 -7.59 14.29
N ASP A 114 22.38 -6.69 13.32
CA ASP A 114 21.42 -5.60 13.47
C ASP A 114 19.96 -6.11 13.55
N LEU A 115 19.72 -7.38 13.18
CA LEU A 115 18.42 -8.03 13.34
C LEU A 115 17.96 -8.11 14.80
N ASP A 116 18.90 -8.26 15.76
CA ASP A 116 18.59 -8.42 17.18
C ASP A 116 17.96 -7.13 17.72
N ALA A 117 18.60 -5.99 17.44
CA ALA A 117 18.13 -4.69 17.88
C ALA A 117 16.72 -4.36 17.35
N VAL A 118 16.45 -4.68 16.09
CA VAL A 118 15.11 -4.46 15.50
C VAL A 118 14.09 -5.44 16.10
N GLY A 119 14.46 -6.72 16.24
CA GLY A 119 13.58 -7.75 16.80
C GLY A 119 13.16 -7.47 18.23
N GLU A 120 14.10 -7.08 19.10
CA GLU A 120 13.83 -6.71 20.50
C GLU A 120 12.87 -5.53 20.60
N ASN A 121 13.10 -4.46 19.83
CA ASN A 121 12.23 -3.29 19.81
C ASN A 121 10.79 -3.62 19.39
N LEU A 122 10.62 -4.50 18.38
CA LEU A 122 9.30 -4.92 17.93
C LEU A 122 8.61 -5.82 18.96
N ALA A 123 9.35 -6.75 19.56
CA ALA A 123 8.83 -7.64 20.59
C ALA A 123 8.34 -6.87 21.82
N GLU A 124 9.12 -5.89 22.29
CA GLU A 124 8.73 -5.00 23.39
C GLU A 124 7.48 -4.18 23.02
N ARG A 125 7.47 -3.57 21.83
CA ARG A 125 6.41 -2.62 21.44
C ARG A 125 5.07 -3.27 21.13
N PHE A 126 5.06 -4.49 20.58
CA PHE A 126 3.83 -5.16 20.13
C PHE A 126 3.49 -6.43 20.92
N GLY A 127 4.34 -6.88 21.85
CA GLY A 127 4.08 -8.05 22.69
C GLY A 127 4.08 -9.38 21.95
N LEU A 128 4.69 -9.46 20.75
CA LEU A 128 4.81 -10.68 19.96
C LEU A 128 6.25 -11.21 19.98
N PRO A 129 6.47 -12.52 20.17
CA PRO A 129 7.79 -13.07 20.48
C PRO A 129 8.68 -13.30 19.27
N LEU A 130 8.13 -13.33 18.05
CA LEU A 130 8.86 -13.74 16.86
C LEU A 130 8.48 -12.86 15.66
N TRP A 131 9.50 -12.45 14.90
CA TRP A 131 9.37 -11.50 13.81
C TRP A 131 10.05 -12.03 12.55
N ARG A 132 9.45 -11.70 11.40
CA ARG A 132 10.03 -11.94 10.08
C ARG A 132 9.93 -10.66 9.28
N PHE A 133 11.07 -10.15 8.82
CA PHE A 133 11.11 -8.92 8.03
C PHE A 133 10.74 -9.19 6.57
N CYS A 134 10.04 -8.21 5.98
CA CYS A 134 9.67 -8.15 4.58
C CYS A 134 10.09 -6.78 4.03
N ASN A 135 10.14 -6.63 2.71
CA ASN A 135 10.52 -5.38 2.05
C ASN A 135 9.32 -4.45 1.82
N SER A 136 8.09 -4.93 2.04
CA SER A 136 6.87 -4.13 1.90
C SER A 136 5.71 -4.68 2.74
N GLY A 137 4.67 -3.85 2.92
CA GLY A 137 3.40 -4.29 3.50
C GLY A 137 2.65 -5.31 2.62
N THR A 138 2.85 -5.26 1.30
CA THR A 138 2.33 -6.26 0.35
C THR A 138 2.94 -7.63 0.60
N GLU A 139 4.26 -7.71 0.79
CA GLU A 139 4.92 -8.98 1.14
C GLU A 139 4.49 -9.48 2.51
N ALA A 140 4.38 -8.59 3.51
CA ALA A 140 3.98 -8.98 4.86
C ALA A 140 2.58 -9.63 4.88
N THR A 141 1.61 -9.05 4.17
CA THR A 141 0.24 -9.58 4.07
C THR A 141 0.17 -10.83 3.19
N LEU A 142 0.94 -10.89 2.10
CA LEU A 142 1.10 -12.10 1.29
C LEU A 142 1.61 -13.27 2.13
N GLU A 143 2.67 -13.07 2.91
CA GLU A 143 3.25 -14.10 3.77
C GLU A 143 2.31 -14.47 4.92
N ALA A 144 1.61 -13.51 5.52
CA ALA A 144 0.60 -13.79 6.54
C ALA A 144 -0.52 -14.71 6.01
N VAL A 145 -1.02 -14.42 4.79
CA VAL A 145 -2.01 -15.27 4.12
C VAL A 145 -1.46 -16.68 3.89
N ARG A 146 -0.24 -16.79 3.34
CA ARG A 146 0.41 -18.09 3.07
C ARG A 146 0.61 -18.91 4.34
N LEU A 147 1.13 -18.30 5.39
CA LEU A 147 1.33 -18.95 6.68
C LEU A 147 0.01 -19.43 7.29
N MET A 148 -1.04 -18.60 7.24
CA MET A 148 -2.34 -19.00 7.78
C MET A 148 -2.99 -20.13 6.99
N ARG A 149 -2.86 -20.14 5.65
CA ARG A 149 -3.29 -21.28 4.83
C ARG A 149 -2.52 -22.55 5.19
N ALA A 150 -1.19 -22.48 5.29
CA ALA A 150 -0.36 -23.62 5.67
C ALA A 150 -0.70 -24.17 7.07
N ASN A 151 -0.98 -23.28 8.03
CA ASN A 151 -1.33 -23.65 9.39
C ASN A 151 -2.74 -24.25 9.52
N THR A 152 -3.70 -23.74 8.76
CA THR A 152 -5.13 -24.12 8.92
C THR A 152 -5.64 -25.11 7.87
N GLY A 153 -4.95 -25.23 6.73
CA GLY A 153 -5.41 -25.99 5.56
C GLY A 153 -6.65 -25.39 4.88
N ARG A 154 -6.97 -24.11 5.11
CA ARG A 154 -8.17 -23.45 4.59
C ARG A 154 -7.82 -22.44 3.50
N ASP A 155 -8.55 -22.46 2.40
CA ASP A 155 -8.30 -21.55 1.27
C ASP A 155 -9.02 -20.19 1.39
N VAL A 156 -10.17 -20.20 2.08
CA VAL A 156 -11.07 -19.03 2.19
C VAL A 156 -10.46 -17.97 3.09
N ILE A 157 -10.44 -16.73 2.60
CA ILE A 157 -10.05 -15.53 3.33
C ILE A 157 -11.26 -14.63 3.48
N VAL A 158 -11.43 -14.04 4.66
CA VAL A 158 -12.42 -12.98 4.90
C VAL A 158 -11.68 -11.64 4.83
N LYS A 159 -12.16 -10.74 3.96
CA LYS A 159 -11.68 -9.37 3.82
C LYS A 159 -12.87 -8.42 3.96
N ILE A 160 -12.64 -7.26 4.55
CA ILE A 160 -13.64 -6.20 4.63
C ILE A 160 -13.59 -5.38 3.33
N GLU A 161 -14.75 -5.11 2.74
CA GLU A 161 -14.84 -4.24 1.56
C GLU A 161 -14.32 -2.84 1.87
N GLY A 162 -13.61 -2.22 0.92
CA GLY A 162 -13.02 -0.89 1.10
C GLY A 162 -11.60 -0.90 1.68
N THR A 163 -11.11 -2.04 2.20
CA THR A 163 -9.76 -2.10 2.78
C THR A 163 -8.68 -2.39 1.74
N TYR A 164 -7.49 -1.83 1.96
CA TYR A 164 -6.30 -2.12 1.17
C TYR A 164 -5.29 -2.92 2.00
N HIS A 165 -4.77 -4.01 1.42
CA HIS A 165 -3.78 -4.88 2.06
C HIS A 165 -2.62 -5.20 1.12
N GLY A 166 -2.24 -4.26 0.26
CA GLY A 166 -1.13 -4.46 -0.67
C GLY A 166 -1.52 -5.09 -2.01
N HIS A 167 -0.58 -5.06 -2.95
CA HIS A 167 -0.78 -5.41 -4.34
C HIS A 167 -0.48 -6.90 -4.62
N HIS A 168 -1.23 -7.80 -3.98
CA HIS A 168 -1.15 -9.24 -4.27
C HIS A 168 -2.53 -9.86 -4.49
N ASP A 169 -2.59 -10.87 -5.36
CA ASP A 169 -3.85 -11.40 -5.90
C ASP A 169 -4.83 -11.90 -4.84
N SER A 170 -4.37 -12.35 -3.67
CA SER A 170 -5.27 -12.85 -2.63
C SER A 170 -6.10 -11.77 -1.94
N LEU A 171 -5.70 -10.50 -1.99
CA LEU A 171 -6.37 -9.41 -1.26
C LEU A 171 -6.71 -8.19 -2.14
N MET A 172 -6.33 -8.19 -3.42
CA MET A 172 -6.63 -7.12 -4.40
C MET A 172 -8.06 -7.18 -4.96
N PHE A 173 -9.04 -7.32 -4.07
CA PHE A 173 -10.47 -7.34 -4.37
C PHE A 173 -11.22 -6.31 -3.53
N SER A 174 -12.17 -5.61 -4.15
CA SER A 174 -13.06 -4.62 -3.55
C SER A 174 -12.32 -3.64 -2.64
N VAL A 175 -11.25 -3.00 -3.16
CA VAL A 175 -10.49 -1.95 -2.44
C VAL A 175 -11.18 -0.60 -2.62
N VAL A 176 -11.41 -0.19 -3.87
CA VAL A 176 -12.28 0.95 -4.21
C VAL A 176 -13.19 0.48 -5.35
N PRO A 177 -14.17 -0.41 -5.06
CA PRO A 177 -14.99 -0.99 -6.10
C PRO A 177 -15.93 0.07 -6.69
N ASP A 178 -16.20 -0.06 -7.98
CA ASP A 178 -17.26 0.69 -8.64
C ASP A 178 -18.60 0.39 -7.94
N PRO A 179 -19.35 1.40 -7.46
CA PRO A 179 -20.65 1.22 -6.81
C PRO A 179 -21.66 0.46 -7.67
N ALA A 180 -21.53 0.46 -8.99
CA ALA A 180 -22.39 -0.34 -9.88
C ALA A 180 -22.07 -1.85 -9.85
N ARG A 181 -20.92 -2.24 -9.29
CA ARG A 181 -20.37 -3.61 -9.35
C ARG A 181 -20.30 -4.33 -7.99
N ILE A 182 -20.51 -3.63 -6.87
CA ILE A 182 -20.40 -4.20 -5.51
C ILE A 182 -21.47 -5.25 -5.19
N GLY A 183 -22.60 -5.24 -5.90
CA GLY A 183 -23.74 -6.11 -5.59
C GLY A 183 -24.51 -5.67 -4.33
N PRO A 184 -25.54 -6.43 -3.92
CA PRO A 184 -26.32 -6.10 -2.73
C PRO A 184 -25.52 -6.33 -1.43
N ARG A 185 -25.84 -5.58 -0.38
CA ARG A 185 -25.15 -5.63 0.92
C ARG A 185 -25.11 -7.03 1.53
N GLU A 186 -26.18 -7.79 1.37
CA GLU A 186 -26.33 -9.15 1.90
C GLU A 186 -25.51 -10.18 1.10
N HIS A 187 -25.20 -9.87 -0.17
CA HIS A 187 -24.45 -10.73 -1.08
C HIS A 187 -23.49 -9.90 -1.94
N PRO A 188 -22.42 -9.32 -1.34
CA PRO A 188 -21.48 -8.50 -2.08
C PRO A 188 -20.72 -9.35 -3.10
N VAL A 189 -20.38 -8.72 -4.22
CA VAL A 189 -19.60 -9.31 -5.29
C VAL A 189 -18.13 -8.96 -5.08
N ALA A 190 -17.25 -9.96 -5.11
CA ALA A 190 -15.81 -9.72 -5.08
C ALA A 190 -15.38 -9.07 -6.41
N VAL A 191 -15.03 -7.78 -6.37
CA VAL A 191 -14.65 -7.02 -7.56
C VAL A 191 -13.13 -6.96 -7.65
N PRO A 192 -12.47 -7.54 -8.68
CA PRO A 192 -11.03 -7.41 -8.83
C PRO A 192 -10.65 -5.95 -9.06
N GLN A 193 -9.63 -5.46 -8.34
CA GLN A 193 -9.20 -4.06 -8.41
C GLN A 193 -8.44 -3.73 -9.70
N ALA A 194 -7.83 -4.73 -10.34
CA ALA A 194 -7.08 -4.56 -11.57
C ALA A 194 -7.36 -5.70 -12.54
N LEU A 195 -7.12 -5.43 -13.83
CA LEU A 195 -7.06 -6.48 -14.85
C LEU A 195 -5.88 -7.42 -14.55
N GLY A 196 -6.00 -8.68 -14.99
CA GLY A 196 -4.93 -9.68 -14.84
C GLY A 196 -5.01 -10.51 -13.56
N ILE A 197 -5.82 -10.13 -12.56
CA ILE A 197 -6.03 -10.95 -11.36
C ILE A 197 -6.79 -12.24 -11.76
N PRO A 198 -6.25 -13.45 -11.49
CA PRO A 198 -6.91 -14.69 -11.86
C PRO A 198 -8.27 -14.84 -11.17
N LYS A 199 -9.28 -15.28 -11.93
CA LYS A 199 -10.64 -15.51 -11.40
C LYS A 199 -10.66 -16.48 -10.21
N ALA A 200 -9.69 -17.39 -10.14
CA ALA A 200 -9.55 -18.36 -9.04
C ALA A 200 -9.40 -17.71 -7.65
N PHE A 201 -8.94 -16.46 -7.55
CA PHE A 201 -8.86 -15.75 -6.28
C PHE A 201 -10.17 -15.05 -5.86
N GLY A 202 -11.04 -14.74 -6.82
CA GLY A 202 -12.27 -13.97 -6.58
C GLY A 202 -13.55 -14.79 -6.56
N MET A 203 -13.50 -16.05 -7.02
CA MET A 203 -14.66 -16.93 -6.94
C MET A 203 -14.75 -17.51 -5.52
N PRO A 204 -15.92 -17.43 -4.85
CA PRO A 204 -16.20 -18.35 -3.77
C PRO A 204 -15.94 -19.74 -4.35
N SER A 205 -15.09 -20.54 -3.70
CA SER A 205 -15.01 -21.95 -4.06
C SER A 205 -16.44 -22.43 -4.10
N ALA A 206 -16.86 -23.01 -5.23
CA ALA A 206 -18.15 -23.64 -5.31
C ALA A 206 -18.16 -24.65 -4.16
N CYS A 207 -18.81 -24.31 -3.06
CA CYS A 207 -19.18 -25.26 -2.04
C CYS A 207 -20.31 -26.06 -2.67
N GLY A 208 -19.95 -26.82 -3.70
CA GLY A 208 -20.69 -27.98 -4.13
C GLY A 208 -20.72 -28.89 -2.93
N THR A 209 -21.90 -29.40 -2.65
CA THR A 209 -22.27 -30.38 -1.65
C THR A 209 -21.47 -31.69 -1.78
N ALA A 210 -20.15 -31.63 -1.60
CA ALA A 210 -19.29 -32.81 -1.51
C ALA A 210 -19.26 -33.27 -0.05
N THR A 211 -20.34 -33.94 0.36
CA THR A 211 -20.25 -35.00 1.35
C THR A 211 -19.11 -35.93 0.94
N GLY A 212 -17.92 -35.82 1.54
CA GLY A 212 -16.85 -36.78 1.31
C GLY A 212 -15.40 -36.30 1.34
N CYS A 213 -15.08 -35.05 1.69
CA CYS A 213 -13.67 -34.71 1.91
C CYS A 213 -13.23 -35.19 3.31
N SER A 214 -12.71 -36.42 3.38
CA SER A 214 -12.15 -36.99 4.61
C SER A 214 -11.06 -36.06 5.13
N ARG A 215 -11.26 -35.51 6.33
CA ARG A 215 -10.25 -34.74 7.06
C ARG A 215 -9.04 -35.64 7.29
N GLY A 216 -7.97 -35.44 6.53
CA GLY A 216 -6.65 -35.97 6.90
C GLY A 216 -6.27 -35.42 8.28
N PRO A 217 -5.52 -36.19 9.10
CA PRO A 217 -5.21 -35.78 10.46
C PRO A 217 -4.50 -34.43 10.46
N SER A 218 -5.00 -33.49 11.24
CA SER A 218 -4.34 -32.22 11.51
C SER A 218 -2.95 -32.51 12.07
N ARG A 219 -1.92 -32.44 11.22
CA ARG A 219 -0.55 -32.41 11.72
C ARG A 219 -0.40 -31.09 12.45
N SER A 220 -0.37 -31.15 13.78
CA SER A 220 0.04 -30.01 14.58
C SER A 220 1.43 -29.61 14.11
N LEU A 221 1.58 -28.44 13.52
CA LEU A 221 2.89 -27.81 13.27
C LEU A 221 3.55 -27.32 14.57
N ARG A 222 3.29 -27.99 15.70
CA ARG A 222 4.08 -27.84 16.93
C ARG A 222 5.37 -28.62 16.73
N GLY A 223 6.30 -28.05 15.99
CA GLY A 223 7.58 -28.70 15.77
C GLY A 223 8.43 -27.98 14.75
N ARG A 224 9.30 -27.09 15.26
CA ARG A 224 10.56 -26.66 14.64
C ARG A 224 10.41 -26.00 13.27
N TRP A 225 10.17 -24.69 13.31
CA TRP A 225 10.90 -23.83 12.39
C TRP A 225 12.34 -23.77 12.94
N PRO A 226 13.38 -24.03 12.12
CA PRO A 226 14.77 -23.84 12.53
C PRO A 226 15.05 -22.38 12.89
#